data_AF-A0A251UJ86-F1
#
_entry.id   AF-A0A251UJ86-F1
#
_cell.length_a   1.000
_cell.length_b   1.000
_cell.length_c   1.000
_cell.angle_alpha   90.00
_cell.angle_beta   90.00
_cell.angle_gamma   90.00
#
_symmetry.space_group_name_H-M   'P 1'
#
loop_
_entity.id
_entity.type
_entity.pdbx_description
1 polymer ?
#
loop_
_entity_poly.entity_id
_entity_poly.type
_entity_poly.pdbx_seq_one_letter_code
_entity_poly.pdbx_strand_id
1 'polypeptide(L)'
;MTLEEFRLSTRMTTYDLYNKVFEVVHDARNCYIDGSTDAYNDEEFSRMMLRDGCFVLFYIECISYAKNKMLLNNEYLGALGFANVTRDIFLLENQLPFVVLKVLLELRFPSDKGEDILNRFFNYLKYGEVFTKDEKVLGNKQPLHLLELYRSYFILLPVSLGLVSIGLFSAKSTKIWSDDDYNYVKRNRNFPSATELKSQWIFLRRALDKDIAFYSRCCYGVFELPTRAVSTSTKVIFLNMIAYELCAHNPNDFRVSTYIKIMKTLIVKNDDVKELTKKNIMIHSLGHDEQVVKMYDEIDVPAVNLYMFSQFRQVINSHLDNKYKTWAGELITDYFGSPWKMLGLLTAAAILFTTFLQTYFGAKQLPDR
;
A
#
# COMPACT_ATOMS: atom_id res chain seq x y z
N MET A 1 -0.82 9.32 28.63
CA MET A 1 0.39 10.00 29.14
C MET A 1 0.17 11.49 29.07
N THR A 2 -0.04 12.04 30.25
CA THR A 2 -0.08 13.47 30.50
C THR A 2 1.31 14.06 30.26
N LEU A 3 1.36 15.35 29.92
CA LEU A 3 2.58 16.17 29.83
C LEU A 3 3.62 15.87 30.93
N GLU A 4 3.16 15.51 32.12
CA GLU A 4 4.00 15.09 33.25
C GLU A 4 4.88 13.86 33.02
N GLU A 5 4.36 12.80 32.43
CA GLU A 5 5.17 11.61 32.14
C GLU A 5 6.20 11.90 31.05
N PHE A 6 5.82 12.69 30.03
CA PHE A 6 6.78 13.16 29.02
C PHE A 6 7.90 14.00 29.67
N ARG A 7 7.52 14.91 30.58
CA ARG A 7 8.44 15.72 31.38
C ARG A 7 9.41 14.88 32.21
N LEU A 8 8.90 13.92 32.98
CA LEU A 8 9.73 13.01 33.80
C LEU A 8 10.74 12.25 32.94
N SER A 9 10.32 11.88 31.73
CA SER A 9 11.09 11.05 30.84
C SER A 9 12.21 11.79 30.09
N THR A 10 12.03 13.09 29.85
CA THR A 10 13.03 13.99 29.26
C THR A 10 13.91 14.67 30.31
N ARG A 11 13.51 14.61 31.59
CA ARG A 11 14.14 15.32 32.72
C ARG A 11 14.15 16.85 32.57
N MET A 12 13.26 17.38 31.73
CA MET A 12 13.09 18.81 31.51
C MET A 12 11.99 19.36 32.43
N THR A 13 11.94 20.67 32.64
CA THR A 13 10.76 21.28 33.28
C THR A 13 9.65 21.49 32.24
N THR A 14 8.41 21.67 32.69
CA THR A 14 7.29 22.03 31.80
C THR A 14 7.57 23.32 31.04
N TYR A 15 8.25 24.27 31.70
CA TYR A 15 8.67 25.53 31.11
C TYR A 15 9.69 25.33 29.97
N ASP A 16 10.69 24.45 30.17
CA ASP A 16 11.68 24.17 29.13
C ASP A 16 11.06 23.48 27.90
N LEU A 17 10.15 22.52 28.14
CA LEU A 17 9.41 21.86 27.06
C LEU A 17 8.52 22.83 26.29
N TYR A 18 7.86 23.73 27.01
CA TYR A 18 7.07 24.81 26.41
C TYR A 18 7.96 25.70 25.54
N ASN A 19 9.11 26.16 26.04
CA ASN A 19 10.00 27.04 25.28
C ASN A 19 10.46 26.36 23.98
N LYS A 20 10.69 25.04 24.00
CA LYS A 20 11.06 24.29 22.79
C LYS A 20 9.95 24.22 21.75
N VAL A 21 8.69 24.12 22.17
CA VAL A 21 7.55 24.20 21.24
C VAL A 21 7.32 25.64 20.79
N PHE A 22 7.52 26.62 21.69
CA PHE A 22 7.40 28.04 21.39
C PHE A 22 8.40 28.50 20.31
N GLU A 23 9.63 27.95 20.30
CA GLU A 23 10.64 28.18 19.26
C GLU A 23 10.11 27.90 17.83
N VAL A 24 9.13 27.01 17.67
CA VAL A 24 8.55 26.62 16.36
C VAL A 24 7.09 27.09 16.19
N VAL A 25 6.61 28.00 17.04
CA VAL A 25 5.20 28.41 17.07
C VAL A 25 4.72 29.02 15.74
N HIS A 26 5.55 29.87 15.12
CA HIS A 26 5.20 30.52 13.86
C HIS A 26 5.12 29.51 12.70
N ASP A 27 6.08 28.58 12.62
CA ASP A 27 6.05 27.51 11.61
C ASP A 27 4.83 26.61 11.80
N ALA A 28 4.47 26.29 13.05
CA ALA A 28 3.28 25.52 13.36
C ALA A 28 1.99 26.24 12.98
N ARG A 29 1.90 27.56 13.20
CA ARG A 29 0.74 28.37 12.77
C ARG A 29 0.60 28.43 11.26
N ASN A 30 1.71 28.51 10.53
CA ASN A 30 1.71 28.53 9.06
C ASN A 30 1.17 27.24 8.42
N CYS A 31 1.00 26.15 9.20
CA CYS A 31 0.33 24.93 8.73
C CYS A 31 -1.20 25.03 8.78
N TYR A 32 -1.77 26.05 9.43
CA TYR A 32 -3.20 26.28 9.53
C TYR A 32 -3.63 27.41 8.59
N ILE A 33 -4.92 27.43 8.24
CA ILE A 33 -5.51 28.48 7.40
C ILE A 33 -5.39 29.83 8.13
N ASP A 34 -4.99 30.88 7.39
CA ASP A 34 -4.90 32.23 7.93
C ASP A 34 -6.18 32.63 8.68
N GLY A 35 -6.03 33.20 9.88
CA GLY A 35 -7.14 33.59 10.73
C GLY A 35 -7.74 32.47 11.60
N SER A 36 -7.46 31.20 11.31
CA SER A 36 -8.07 30.08 12.07
C SER A 36 -7.51 29.90 13.48
N THR A 37 -6.35 30.51 13.78
CA THR A 37 -5.68 30.39 15.08
C THR A 37 -5.58 31.72 15.84
N ASP A 38 -6.21 32.79 15.33
CA ASP A 38 -6.12 34.16 15.87
C ASP A 38 -6.83 34.32 17.21
N ALA A 39 -7.71 33.38 17.56
CA ALA A 39 -8.38 33.33 18.86
C ALA A 39 -7.41 33.06 20.02
N TYR A 40 -6.18 32.61 19.74
CA TYR A 40 -5.19 32.22 20.74
C TYR A 40 -3.91 33.03 20.56
N ASN A 41 -3.37 33.57 21.65
CA ASN A 41 -2.01 34.12 21.60
C ASN A 41 -0.97 33.00 21.47
N ASP A 42 0.29 33.35 21.20
CA ASP A 42 1.36 32.36 20.96
C ASP A 42 1.64 31.45 22.17
N GLU A 43 1.41 31.95 23.38
CA GLU A 43 1.56 31.15 24.59
C GLU A 43 0.45 30.10 24.72
N GLU A 44 -0.80 30.51 24.55
CA GLU A 44 -1.96 29.62 24.59
C GLU A 44 -1.88 28.55 23.50
N PHE A 45 -1.53 28.97 22.27
CA PHE A 45 -1.35 28.07 21.14
C PHE A 45 -0.20 27.08 21.39
N SER A 46 0.96 27.54 21.86
CA SER A 46 2.10 26.66 22.16
C SER A 46 1.79 25.65 23.28
N ARG A 47 1.03 26.06 24.31
CA ARG A 47 0.58 25.15 25.38
C ARG A 47 -0.37 24.08 24.85
N MET A 48 -1.26 24.43 23.93
CA MET A 48 -2.16 23.49 23.26
C MET A 48 -1.35 22.48 22.43
N MET A 49 -0.45 22.98 21.56
CA MET A 49 0.41 22.17 20.71
C MET A 49 1.30 21.21 21.51
N LEU A 50 1.85 21.66 22.64
CA LEU A 50 2.66 20.81 23.53
C LEU A 50 1.83 19.66 24.12
N ARG A 51 0.61 19.94 24.60
CA ARG A 51 -0.26 18.91 25.19
C ARG A 51 -0.67 17.87 24.15
N ASP A 52 -1.12 18.32 22.98
CA ASP A 52 -1.60 17.44 21.91
C ASP A 52 -0.45 16.65 21.30
N GLY A 53 0.71 17.29 21.09
CA GLY A 53 1.93 16.64 20.64
C GLY A 53 2.43 15.56 21.61
N CYS A 54 2.43 15.83 22.91
CA CYS A 54 2.78 14.81 23.92
C CYS A 54 1.82 13.63 23.88
N PHE A 55 0.51 13.88 23.69
CA PHE A 55 -0.49 12.82 23.60
C PHE A 55 -0.28 11.94 22.36
N VAL A 56 -0.12 12.55 21.19
CA VAL A 56 0.14 11.84 19.92
C VAL A 56 1.41 11.01 20.04
N LEU A 57 2.51 11.62 20.50
CA LEU A 57 3.79 10.94 20.61
C LEU A 57 3.75 9.77 21.60
N PHE A 58 3.03 9.93 22.71
CA PHE A 58 2.82 8.84 23.63
C PHE A 58 2.03 7.68 23.02
N TYR A 59 0.98 7.98 22.25
CA TYR A 59 0.20 6.95 21.60
C TYR A 59 1.06 6.13 20.64
N ILE A 60 1.87 6.81 19.82
CA ILE A 60 2.87 6.20 18.95
C ILE A 60 3.80 5.28 19.77
N GLU A 61 4.32 5.78 20.90
CA GLU A 61 5.18 5.01 21.79
C GLU A 61 4.48 3.76 22.37
N CYS A 62 3.21 3.84 22.75
CA CYS A 62 2.44 2.71 23.29
C CYS A 62 2.36 1.56 22.29
N ILE A 63 2.01 1.90 21.05
CA ILE A 63 1.87 0.93 19.97
C ILE A 63 3.25 0.33 19.62
N SER A 64 4.29 1.16 19.52
CA SER A 64 5.63 0.73 19.09
C SER A 64 6.40 -0.16 20.10
N TYR A 65 6.01 -0.21 21.37
CA TYR A 65 6.65 -1.06 22.39
C TYR A 65 5.79 -2.24 22.89
N ALA A 66 4.57 -2.38 22.39
CA ALA A 66 3.68 -3.56 22.44
C ALA A 66 3.32 -4.21 23.80
N LYS A 67 4.02 -3.99 24.93
CA LYS A 67 3.87 -4.86 26.11
C LYS A 67 3.48 -4.21 27.45
N ASN A 68 3.92 -2.99 27.77
CA ASN A 68 3.65 -2.42 29.11
C ASN A 68 2.80 -1.13 29.12
N LYS A 69 2.81 -0.33 28.05
CA LYS A 69 2.10 0.96 28.03
C LYS A 69 0.63 0.87 27.63
N MET A 70 0.22 -0.16 26.87
CA MET A 70 -1.19 -0.35 26.48
C MET A 70 -2.11 -0.64 27.68
N LEU A 71 -1.64 -1.44 28.65
CA LEU A 71 -2.42 -1.79 29.85
C LEU A 71 -2.71 -0.56 30.71
N LEU A 72 -1.69 0.25 30.99
CA LEU A 72 -1.83 1.50 31.74
C LEU A 72 -2.80 2.47 31.04
N ASN A 73 -2.87 2.45 29.71
CA ASN A 73 -3.71 3.37 28.96
C ASN A 73 -5.19 2.97 28.91
N ASN A 74 -5.48 1.66 28.96
CA ASN A 74 -6.85 1.18 29.12
C ASN A 74 -7.47 1.66 30.44
N GLU A 75 -6.67 1.92 31.47
CA GLU A 75 -7.16 2.44 32.75
C GLU A 75 -7.58 3.92 32.68
N TYR A 76 -6.87 4.75 31.90
CA TYR A 76 -7.17 6.20 31.79
C TYR A 76 -8.17 6.54 30.68
N LEU A 77 -8.02 5.96 29.49
CA LEU A 77 -8.86 6.25 28.32
C LEU A 77 -10.00 5.25 28.13
N GLY A 78 -9.95 4.12 28.84
CA GLY A 78 -10.76 2.96 28.51
C GLY A 78 -10.24 2.23 27.27
N ALA A 79 -10.48 0.92 27.19
CA ALA A 79 -10.10 0.11 26.04
C ALA A 79 -10.75 0.62 24.73
N LEU A 80 -12.00 1.08 24.81
CA LEU A 80 -12.72 1.64 23.66
C LEU A 80 -12.12 2.98 23.20
N GLY A 81 -11.77 3.86 24.14
CA GLY A 81 -11.13 5.14 23.84
C GLY A 81 -9.79 4.91 23.13
N PHE A 82 -8.93 4.07 23.70
CA PHE A 82 -7.62 3.75 23.14
C PHE A 82 -7.70 3.14 21.73
N ALA A 83 -8.69 2.27 21.47
CA ALA A 83 -8.92 1.69 20.16
C ALA A 83 -9.30 2.73 19.09
N ASN A 84 -9.99 3.82 19.49
CA ASN A 84 -10.40 4.88 18.58
C ASN A 84 -9.35 5.97 18.37
N VAL A 85 -8.33 6.08 19.23
CA VAL A 85 -7.28 7.10 19.08
C VAL A 85 -6.54 6.98 17.74
N THR A 86 -6.27 5.77 17.24
CA THR A 86 -5.64 5.60 15.91
C THR A 86 -6.50 6.25 14.82
N ARG A 87 -7.83 6.07 14.88
CA ARG A 87 -8.76 6.68 13.92
C ARG A 87 -8.65 8.20 13.98
N ASP A 88 -8.71 8.76 15.18
CA ASP A 88 -8.82 10.20 15.39
C ASP A 88 -7.50 10.94 15.08
N ILE A 89 -6.34 10.31 15.33
CA ILE A 89 -5.00 10.86 14.97
C ILE A 89 -4.81 10.99 13.44
N PHE A 90 -5.53 10.21 12.64
CA PHE A 90 -5.43 10.23 11.17
C PHE A 90 -6.61 10.95 10.49
N LEU A 91 -7.50 11.59 11.24
CA LEU A 91 -8.49 12.50 10.66
C LEU A 91 -7.78 13.75 10.13
N LEU A 92 -8.07 14.13 8.88
CA LEU A 92 -7.46 15.28 8.21
C LEU A 92 -7.73 16.59 8.97
N GLU A 93 -8.91 16.70 9.58
CA GLU A 93 -9.31 17.86 10.40
C GLU A 93 -8.65 17.88 11.79
N ASN A 94 -8.02 16.78 12.22
CA ASN A 94 -7.41 16.63 13.54
C ASN A 94 -5.90 16.39 13.45
N GLN A 95 -5.23 17.16 12.58
CA GLN A 95 -3.79 17.06 12.37
C GLN A 95 -3.02 18.08 13.22
N LEU A 96 -1.95 17.59 13.86
CA LEU A 96 -0.94 18.42 14.51
C LEU A 96 0.18 18.74 13.49
N PRO A 97 0.67 19.99 13.41
CA PRO A 97 1.83 20.35 12.63
C PRO A 97 3.03 19.46 13.00
N PHE A 98 3.61 18.80 12.01
CA PHE A 98 4.67 17.82 12.26
C PHE A 98 5.92 18.47 12.85
N VAL A 99 6.14 19.78 12.62
CA VAL A 99 7.25 20.52 13.23
C VAL A 99 7.21 20.43 14.76
N VAL A 100 6.03 20.48 15.37
CA VAL A 100 5.84 20.31 16.82
C VAL A 100 6.19 18.87 17.22
N LEU A 101 5.65 17.89 16.49
CA LEU A 101 5.90 16.47 16.78
C LEU A 101 7.39 16.12 16.61
N LYS A 102 8.08 16.72 15.65
CA LYS A 102 9.52 16.56 15.40
C LYS A 102 10.34 17.06 16.58
N VAL A 103 10.06 18.26 17.09
CA VAL A 103 10.72 18.79 18.31
C VAL A 103 10.54 17.80 19.46
N LEU A 104 9.32 17.33 19.70
CA LEU A 104 9.04 16.40 20.79
C LEU A 104 9.71 15.02 20.59
N LEU A 105 9.75 14.51 19.35
CA LEU A 105 10.45 13.28 18.99
C LEU A 105 11.94 13.39 19.31
N GLU A 106 12.59 14.48 18.89
CA GLU A 106 14.02 14.72 19.08
C GLU A 106 14.40 14.88 20.57
N LEU A 107 13.55 15.56 21.35
CA LEU A 107 13.74 15.70 22.80
C LEU A 107 13.59 14.36 23.54
N ARG A 108 12.67 13.51 23.08
CA ARG A 108 12.31 12.26 23.74
C ARG A 108 13.23 11.10 23.36
N PHE A 109 13.64 11.06 22.10
CA PHE A 109 14.33 9.94 21.48
C PHE A 109 15.59 10.42 20.77
N PRO A 110 16.74 10.46 21.47
CA PRO A 110 17.98 10.89 20.87
C PRO A 110 18.44 9.93 19.75
N SER A 111 19.16 10.48 18.77
CA SER A 111 19.70 9.76 17.60
C SER A 111 18.60 9.16 16.71
N ASP A 112 18.87 8.05 16.01
CA ASP A 112 17.89 7.42 15.11
C ASP A 112 16.70 6.73 15.82
N LYS A 113 16.60 6.80 17.15
CA LYS A 113 15.49 6.15 17.90
C LYS A 113 14.11 6.72 17.56
N GLY A 114 14.03 8.01 17.20
CA GLY A 114 12.77 8.62 16.75
C GLY A 114 12.26 7.99 15.44
N GLU A 115 13.17 7.71 14.51
CA GLU A 115 12.86 7.00 13.26
C GLU A 115 12.40 5.57 13.53
N ASP A 116 13.08 4.84 14.42
CA ASP A 116 12.69 3.48 14.79
C ASP A 116 11.26 3.41 15.35
N ILE A 117 10.88 4.39 16.18
CA ILE A 117 9.55 4.44 16.79
C ILE A 117 8.47 4.74 15.76
N LEU A 118 8.72 5.67 14.83
CA LEU A 118 7.81 5.94 13.72
C LEU A 118 7.69 4.73 12.79
N ASN A 119 8.81 4.07 12.47
CA ASN A 119 8.86 2.88 11.64
C ASN A 119 8.02 1.75 12.24
N ARG A 120 8.21 1.47 13.54
CA ARG A 120 7.41 0.49 14.28
C ARG A 120 5.92 0.81 14.30
N PHE A 121 5.58 2.07 14.55
CA PHE A 121 4.19 2.52 14.59
C PHE A 121 3.52 2.35 13.23
N PHE A 122 4.18 2.75 12.15
CA PHE A 122 3.64 2.62 10.81
C PHE A 122 3.61 1.18 10.31
N ASN A 123 4.57 0.34 10.70
CA ASN A 123 4.52 -1.10 10.42
C ASN A 123 3.35 -1.78 11.13
N TYR A 124 3.03 -1.38 12.35
CA TYR A 124 1.82 -1.83 13.02
C TYR A 124 0.56 -1.49 12.21
N LEU A 125 0.44 -0.25 11.74
CA LEU A 125 -0.70 0.15 10.90
C LEU A 125 -0.73 -0.57 9.55
N LYS A 126 0.43 -0.81 8.94
CA LYS A 126 0.57 -1.36 7.59
C LYS A 126 0.44 -2.88 7.55
N TYR A 127 0.98 -3.58 8.53
CA TYR A 127 1.11 -5.04 8.56
C TYR A 127 0.40 -5.70 9.74
N GLY A 128 -0.07 -4.93 10.72
CA GLY A 128 -0.69 -5.44 11.95
C GLY A 128 0.33 -5.92 13.00
N GLU A 129 1.62 -5.74 12.74
CA GLU A 129 2.71 -6.24 13.58
C GLU A 129 3.75 -5.16 13.85
N VAL A 130 4.31 -5.17 15.06
CA VAL A 130 5.33 -4.22 15.49
C VAL A 130 6.71 -4.81 15.17
N PHE A 131 7.35 -4.29 14.13
CA PHE A 131 8.73 -4.61 13.77
C PHE A 131 9.40 -3.39 13.13
N THR A 132 10.73 -3.43 13.02
CA THR A 132 11.51 -2.40 12.34
C THR A 132 11.95 -2.92 10.97
N LYS A 133 11.89 -2.07 9.95
CA LYS A 133 12.57 -2.27 8.65
C LYS A 133 13.72 -1.27 8.51
N ASP A 134 14.72 -1.61 7.72
CA ASP A 134 15.86 -0.74 7.35
C ASP A 134 15.45 0.38 6.37
N GLU A 135 14.34 1.07 6.65
CA GLU A 135 13.80 2.18 5.87
C GLU A 135 13.59 3.38 6.79
N LYS A 136 14.17 4.54 6.43
CA LYS A 136 13.92 5.78 7.15
C LYS A 136 12.53 6.31 6.79
N VAL A 137 11.68 6.48 7.79
CA VAL A 137 10.31 6.98 7.61
C VAL A 137 10.37 8.46 7.25
N LEU A 138 11.05 9.24 8.08
CA LEU A 138 11.22 10.69 7.89
C LEU A 138 12.31 10.96 6.85
N GLY A 139 13.52 10.40 7.01
CA GLY A 139 14.63 10.62 6.10
C GLY A 139 14.89 12.12 5.87
N ASN A 140 14.82 12.57 4.62
CA ASN A 140 14.94 13.99 4.26
C ASN A 140 13.59 14.69 4.05
N LYS A 141 12.47 14.02 4.36
CA LYS A 141 11.12 14.56 4.16
C LYS A 141 10.81 15.61 5.22
N GLN A 142 9.99 16.59 4.84
CA GLN A 142 9.42 17.59 5.74
C GLN A 142 7.89 17.53 5.60
N PRO A 143 7.23 16.50 6.18
CA PRO A 143 5.78 16.42 6.12
C PRO A 143 5.16 17.56 6.92
N LEU A 144 4.00 18.04 6.49
CA LEU A 144 3.19 19.03 7.20
C LEU A 144 2.58 18.44 8.47
N HIS A 145 2.18 17.17 8.43
CA HIS A 145 1.54 16.47 9.55
C HIS A 145 1.71 14.95 9.45
N LEU A 146 1.29 14.22 10.49
CA LEU A 146 1.50 12.77 10.59
C LEU A 146 0.78 11.97 9.50
N LEU A 147 -0.45 12.36 9.12
CA LEU A 147 -1.18 11.73 8.02
C LEU A 147 -0.43 11.82 6.68
N GLU A 148 0.19 12.96 6.36
CA GLU A 148 1.01 13.09 5.14
C GLU A 148 2.24 12.18 5.21
N LEU A 149 2.91 12.15 6.37
CA LEU A 149 4.07 11.27 6.55
C LEU A 149 3.68 9.79 6.36
N TYR A 150 2.56 9.37 6.97
CA TYR A 150 2.04 8.02 6.81
C TYR A 150 1.63 7.73 5.36
N ARG A 151 0.97 8.67 4.68
CA ARG A 151 0.63 8.56 3.25
C ARG A 151 1.87 8.32 2.39
N SER A 152 2.96 9.04 2.65
CA SER A 152 4.24 8.87 1.94
C SER A 152 4.88 7.50 2.21
N TYR A 153 4.66 6.93 3.40
CA TYR A 153 5.15 5.61 3.82
C TYR A 153 4.22 4.47 3.37
N PHE A 154 2.95 4.78 3.12
CA PHE A 154 1.89 3.83 2.83
C PHE A 154 2.26 3.01 1.60
N ILE A 155 2.70 3.67 0.53
CA ILE A 155 3.17 3.05 -0.70
C ILE A 155 4.31 3.88 -1.29
N LEU A 156 5.43 3.21 -1.59
CA LEU A 156 6.64 3.83 -2.14
C LEU A 156 6.57 4.03 -3.65
N LEU A 157 5.36 4.02 -4.23
CA LEU A 157 5.18 4.22 -5.67
C LEU A 157 5.87 5.53 -6.04
N PRO A 158 6.95 5.53 -6.82
CA PRO A 158 7.68 6.76 -7.05
C PRO A 158 6.73 7.80 -7.68
N VAL A 159 6.71 9.03 -7.17
CA VAL A 159 6.10 10.18 -7.87
C VAL A 159 6.67 10.28 -9.30
N SER A 160 7.90 9.77 -9.49
CA SER A 160 8.61 9.64 -10.76
C SER A 160 8.18 8.48 -11.66
N LEU A 161 7.04 7.81 -11.40
CA LEU A 161 6.42 6.86 -12.35
C LEU A 161 5.78 7.54 -13.59
N GLY A 162 6.24 8.74 -13.93
CA GLY A 162 6.27 9.21 -15.31
C GLY A 162 7.42 8.58 -16.12
N LEU A 163 8.53 8.14 -15.50
CA LEU A 163 9.72 7.72 -16.26
C LEU A 163 10.56 6.55 -15.71
N VAL A 164 10.64 6.26 -14.40
CA VAL A 164 11.60 5.24 -13.93
C VAL A 164 11.11 4.52 -12.67
N SER A 165 10.49 3.35 -12.86
CA SER A 165 10.60 2.14 -12.02
C SER A 165 9.45 1.17 -12.35
N ILE A 166 9.23 1.00 -13.65
CA ILE A 166 8.72 -0.25 -14.18
C ILE A 166 9.96 -1.04 -14.63
N GLY A 167 10.66 -1.62 -13.66
CA GLY A 167 11.82 -2.47 -13.94
C GLY A 167 11.38 -3.65 -14.80
N LEU A 168 11.93 -3.73 -16.02
CA LEU A 168 11.80 -4.81 -17.02
C LEU A 168 10.61 -4.81 -18.01
N PHE A 169 10.07 -3.65 -18.41
CA PHE A 169 9.40 -3.56 -19.73
C PHE A 169 10.36 -3.02 -20.80
N SER A 170 11.36 -3.84 -21.14
CA SER A 170 12.03 -3.73 -22.43
C SER A 170 11.10 -4.31 -23.49
N ALA A 171 10.26 -3.44 -24.06
CA ALA A 171 9.82 -3.60 -25.44
C ALA A 171 9.74 -2.19 -26.02
N LYS A 172 10.66 -1.89 -26.95
CA LYS A 172 10.52 -0.78 -27.89
C LYS A 172 9.14 -0.89 -28.55
N SER A 173 8.17 -0.16 -28.04
CA SER A 173 6.92 0.11 -28.74
C SER A 173 6.76 1.61 -28.75
N THR A 174 7.07 2.21 -29.89
CA THR A 174 6.58 3.53 -30.29
C THR A 174 5.06 3.51 -30.12
N LYS A 175 4.56 4.15 -29.06
CA LYS A 175 3.15 4.12 -28.69
C LYS A 175 2.35 4.94 -29.71
N ILE A 176 1.65 4.27 -30.62
CA ILE A 176 0.59 4.87 -31.41
C ILE A 176 -0.60 5.04 -30.46
N TRP A 177 -1.00 6.28 -30.21
CA TRP A 177 -2.15 6.60 -29.38
C TRP A 177 -3.40 6.09 -30.11
N SER A 178 -4.19 5.26 -29.44
CA SER A 178 -5.45 4.77 -29.99
C SER A 178 -6.58 5.74 -29.61
N ASP A 179 -7.65 5.76 -30.39
CA ASP A 179 -8.86 6.57 -30.07
C ASP A 179 -9.46 6.21 -28.69
N ASP A 180 -9.18 5.00 -28.20
CA ASP A 180 -9.53 4.52 -26.86
C ASP A 180 -8.78 5.24 -25.72
N ASP A 181 -7.65 5.91 -26.01
CA ASP A 181 -6.87 6.65 -25.01
C ASP A 181 -7.54 7.95 -24.56
N TYR A 182 -8.57 8.47 -25.26
CA TYR A 182 -9.28 9.69 -24.84
C TYR A 182 -10.59 9.43 -24.10
N ASN A 183 -11.06 8.18 -24.05
CA ASN A 183 -12.33 7.84 -23.41
C ASN A 183 -12.15 7.55 -21.90
N TYR A 184 -12.60 8.48 -21.06
CA TYR A 184 -12.51 8.36 -19.59
C TYR A 184 -13.08 7.05 -19.05
N VAL A 185 -14.28 6.66 -19.51
CA VAL A 185 -14.95 5.43 -19.07
C VAL A 185 -14.13 4.21 -19.45
N LYS A 186 -13.61 4.14 -20.68
CA LYS A 186 -12.76 3.03 -21.12
C LYS A 186 -11.45 2.95 -20.34
N ARG A 187 -10.81 4.09 -20.02
CA ARG A 187 -9.58 4.12 -19.20
C ARG A 187 -9.81 3.69 -17.75
N ASN A 188 -10.98 3.99 -17.20
CA ASN A 188 -11.33 3.70 -15.81
C ASN A 188 -12.06 2.35 -15.60
N ARG A 189 -12.22 1.55 -16.67
CA ARG A 189 -12.76 0.19 -16.58
C ARG A 189 -11.90 -0.68 -15.67
N ASN A 190 -12.56 -1.52 -14.90
CA ASN A 190 -11.92 -2.51 -14.05
C ASN A 190 -11.25 -3.62 -14.92
N PHE A 191 -10.24 -4.27 -14.34
CA PHE A 191 -9.68 -5.53 -14.82
C PHE A 191 -10.28 -6.69 -13.98
N PRO A 192 -10.02 -7.97 -14.32
CA PRO A 192 -10.63 -9.09 -13.60
C PRO A 192 -10.28 -9.13 -12.11
N SER A 193 -11.19 -9.67 -11.29
CA SER A 193 -11.02 -9.88 -9.84
C SER A 193 -9.92 -10.89 -9.49
N ALA A 194 -9.54 -11.01 -8.22
CA ALA A 194 -8.47 -11.90 -7.78
C ALA A 194 -8.68 -13.36 -8.22
N THR A 195 -9.89 -13.89 -8.08
CA THR A 195 -10.22 -15.26 -8.49
C THR A 195 -10.33 -15.42 -10.00
N GLU A 196 -10.82 -14.39 -10.71
CA GLU A 196 -10.88 -14.41 -12.19
C GLU A 196 -9.48 -14.35 -12.79
N LEU A 197 -8.58 -13.50 -12.27
CA LEU A 197 -7.17 -13.48 -12.66
C LEU A 197 -6.54 -14.84 -12.46
N LYS A 198 -6.79 -15.49 -11.33
CA LYS A 198 -6.29 -16.85 -11.07
C LYS A 198 -6.83 -17.87 -12.07
N SER A 199 -8.10 -17.78 -12.47
CA SER A 199 -8.69 -18.64 -13.52
C SER A 199 -8.06 -18.41 -14.89
N GLN A 200 -7.51 -17.21 -15.12
CA GLN A 200 -6.81 -16.80 -16.33
C GLN A 200 -5.29 -16.88 -16.18
N TRP A 201 -4.78 -17.74 -15.29
CA TRP A 201 -3.35 -18.00 -15.13
C TRP A 201 -2.52 -16.80 -14.65
N ILE A 202 -3.16 -15.82 -14.04
CA ILE A 202 -2.47 -14.71 -13.37
C ILE A 202 -2.51 -14.97 -11.88
N PHE A 203 -1.36 -15.32 -11.31
CA PHE A 203 -1.25 -15.67 -9.90
C PHE A 203 -0.86 -14.46 -9.06
N LEU A 204 -1.61 -14.25 -7.98
CA LEU A 204 -1.25 -13.26 -6.97
C LEU A 204 -0.09 -13.74 -6.11
N ARG A 205 0.83 -12.83 -5.80
CA ARG A 205 2.00 -13.09 -4.98
C ARG A 205 2.28 -11.91 -4.03
N ARG A 206 2.75 -12.22 -2.83
CA ARG A 206 3.21 -11.20 -1.87
C ARG A 206 4.52 -10.56 -2.34
N ALA A 207 4.56 -9.24 -2.37
CA ALA A 207 5.79 -8.46 -2.46
C ALA A 207 6.36 -8.23 -1.05
N LEU A 208 7.61 -8.63 -0.80
CA LEU A 208 8.26 -8.48 0.51
C LEU A 208 8.64 -7.02 0.81
N ASP A 209 9.24 -6.32 -0.15
CA ASP A 209 9.76 -4.96 -0.01
C ASP A 209 9.56 -4.08 -1.26
N LYS A 210 8.85 -4.59 -2.27
CA LYS A 210 8.59 -3.89 -3.52
C LYS A 210 7.14 -3.44 -3.61
N ASP A 211 6.92 -2.39 -4.40
CA ASP A 211 5.59 -1.93 -4.76
C ASP A 211 4.85 -2.94 -5.66
N ILE A 212 3.64 -2.55 -6.05
CA ILE A 212 2.76 -3.25 -6.99
C ILE A 212 3.53 -3.53 -8.30
N ALA A 213 3.64 -4.79 -8.70
CA ALA A 213 4.34 -5.18 -9.93
C ALA A 213 3.62 -6.30 -10.67
N PHE A 214 3.72 -6.30 -11.99
CA PHE A 214 3.18 -7.37 -12.82
C PHE A 214 4.27 -7.95 -13.73
N TYR A 215 4.41 -9.26 -13.72
CA TYR A 215 5.36 -9.98 -14.56
C TYR A 215 4.59 -10.92 -15.48
N SER A 216 4.64 -10.65 -16.78
CA SER A 216 4.21 -11.62 -17.77
C SER A 216 5.31 -12.66 -17.96
N ARG A 217 5.00 -13.93 -17.74
CA ARG A 217 5.83 -15.06 -18.19
C ARG A 217 5.29 -15.62 -19.52
N CYS A 218 5.90 -16.70 -19.98
CA CYS A 218 5.53 -17.34 -21.26
C CYS A 218 4.09 -17.91 -21.23
N CYS A 219 3.65 -18.49 -20.11
CA CYS A 219 2.35 -19.19 -20.02
C CYS A 219 1.47 -18.71 -18.87
N TYR A 220 1.96 -17.82 -18.02
CA TYR A 220 1.23 -17.33 -16.84
C TYR A 220 1.69 -15.92 -16.46
N GLY A 221 0.87 -15.20 -15.72
CA GLY A 221 1.19 -13.91 -15.13
C GLY A 221 1.48 -14.04 -13.64
N VAL A 222 2.31 -13.16 -13.11
CA VAL A 222 2.47 -12.98 -11.67
C VAL A 222 2.15 -11.55 -11.32
N PHE A 223 1.15 -11.36 -10.47
CA PHE A 223 0.78 -10.06 -9.94
C PHE A 223 1.26 -9.97 -8.48
N GLU A 224 2.33 -9.20 -8.27
CA GLU A 224 2.89 -8.92 -6.95
C GLU A 224 2.20 -7.72 -6.29
N LEU A 225 1.73 -7.93 -5.07
CA LEU A 225 1.05 -6.93 -4.24
C LEU A 225 1.69 -6.87 -2.85
N PRO A 226 1.81 -5.68 -2.25
CA PRO A 226 2.35 -5.55 -0.91
C PRO A 226 1.35 -6.06 0.13
N THR A 227 1.85 -6.67 1.22
CA THR A 227 0.99 -7.11 2.33
C THR A 227 0.33 -5.94 3.02
N ARG A 228 -0.97 -6.03 3.31
CA ARG A 228 -1.69 -5.04 4.12
C ARG A 228 -2.56 -5.66 5.21
N ALA A 229 -2.49 -5.05 6.39
CA ALA A 229 -3.46 -5.25 7.44
C ALA A 229 -4.72 -4.41 7.19
N VAL A 230 -5.89 -5.03 7.34
CA VAL A 230 -7.20 -4.39 7.28
C VAL A 230 -7.86 -4.51 8.63
N SER A 231 -8.19 -3.37 9.23
CA SER A 231 -8.81 -3.24 10.54
C SER A 231 -10.02 -2.30 10.46
N THR A 232 -10.72 -2.15 11.58
CA THR A 232 -11.86 -1.22 11.71
C THR A 232 -11.49 0.23 11.40
N SER A 233 -10.23 0.63 11.61
CA SER A 233 -9.75 2.00 11.33
C SER A 233 -9.32 2.21 9.87
N THR A 234 -9.09 1.14 9.11
CA THR A 234 -8.50 1.21 7.75
C THR A 234 -9.34 2.07 6.81
N LYS A 235 -10.67 1.92 6.81
CA LYS A 235 -11.56 2.74 5.98
C LYS A 235 -11.39 4.24 6.24
N VAL A 236 -11.34 4.63 7.51
CA VAL A 236 -11.23 6.04 7.91
C VAL A 236 -9.88 6.61 7.51
N ILE A 237 -8.79 5.88 7.76
CA ILE A 237 -7.44 6.31 7.37
C ILE A 237 -7.36 6.47 5.83
N PHE A 238 -7.95 5.54 5.07
CA PHE A 238 -7.98 5.61 3.61
C PHE A 238 -8.75 6.83 3.11
N LEU A 239 -9.95 7.09 3.63
CA LEU A 239 -10.75 8.26 3.25
C LEU A 239 -10.03 9.58 3.55
N ASN A 240 -9.32 9.67 4.67
CA ASN A 240 -8.56 10.88 5.02
C ASN A 240 -7.30 11.05 4.16
N MET A 241 -6.62 9.96 3.80
CA MET A 241 -5.53 10.02 2.81
C MET A 241 -6.05 10.45 1.43
N ILE A 242 -7.20 9.93 0.97
CA ILE A 242 -7.84 10.34 -0.29
C ILE A 242 -8.21 11.83 -0.23
N ALA A 243 -8.83 12.28 0.87
CA ALA A 243 -9.18 13.68 1.05
C ALA A 243 -7.95 14.59 0.96
N TYR A 244 -6.83 14.21 1.59
CA TYR A 244 -5.56 14.91 1.47
C TYR A 244 -5.03 14.91 0.03
N GLU A 245 -5.15 13.79 -0.70
CA GLU A 245 -4.73 13.71 -2.10
C GLU A 245 -5.49 14.68 -3.02
N LEU A 246 -6.73 15.02 -2.67
CA LEU A 246 -7.61 15.93 -3.41
C LEU A 246 -7.42 17.41 -3.03
N CYS A 247 -6.67 17.73 -1.97
CA CYS A 247 -6.40 19.12 -1.59
C CYS A 247 -5.58 19.84 -2.67
N ALA A 248 -5.89 21.13 -2.89
CA ALA A 248 -5.32 21.95 -3.97
C ALA A 248 -3.79 22.08 -3.95
N HIS A 249 -3.17 21.90 -2.78
CA HIS A 249 -1.71 22.04 -2.59
C HIS A 249 -0.95 20.70 -2.72
N ASN A 250 -1.63 19.58 -2.99
CA ASN A 250 -0.98 18.28 -3.19
C ASN A 250 -0.50 18.14 -4.66
N PRO A 251 0.75 17.72 -4.94
CA PRO A 251 1.35 17.71 -6.29
C PRO A 251 0.82 16.61 -7.25
N ASN A 252 -0.51 16.44 -7.37
CA ASN A 252 -1.16 15.41 -8.20
C ASN A 252 -0.71 13.96 -7.89
N ASP A 253 -0.29 13.71 -6.65
CA ASP A 253 0.18 12.41 -6.20
C ASP A 253 -0.99 11.58 -5.65
N PHE A 254 -1.70 10.88 -6.55
CA PHE A 254 -2.86 10.02 -6.25
C PHE A 254 -2.48 8.56 -5.97
N ARG A 255 -1.35 8.32 -5.28
CA ARG A 255 -0.80 6.97 -5.06
C ARG A 255 -1.74 6.07 -4.26
N VAL A 256 -2.34 6.60 -3.20
CA VAL A 256 -3.21 5.86 -2.29
C VAL A 256 -4.52 5.58 -3.01
N SER A 257 -5.10 6.59 -3.65
CA SER A 257 -6.30 6.43 -4.47
C SER A 257 -6.11 5.37 -5.57
N THR A 258 -4.96 5.36 -6.25
CA THR A 258 -4.65 4.37 -7.28
C THR A 258 -4.54 2.96 -6.72
N TYR A 259 -3.89 2.80 -5.57
CA TYR A 259 -3.85 1.50 -4.88
C TYR A 259 -5.22 1.02 -4.46
N ILE A 260 -6.03 1.89 -3.85
CA ILE A 260 -7.38 1.54 -3.40
C ILE A 260 -8.23 1.11 -4.61
N LYS A 261 -8.12 1.81 -5.75
CA LYS A 261 -8.78 1.42 -7.00
C LYS A 261 -8.34 0.04 -7.49
N ILE A 262 -7.05 -0.30 -7.40
CA ILE A 262 -6.52 -1.64 -7.72
C ILE A 262 -7.12 -2.69 -6.78
N MET A 263 -7.10 -2.45 -5.47
CA MET A 263 -7.65 -3.38 -4.47
C MET A 263 -9.15 -3.58 -4.62
N LYS A 264 -9.90 -2.50 -4.88
CA LYS A 264 -11.35 -2.53 -5.15
C LYS A 264 -11.67 -3.32 -6.43
N THR A 265 -10.77 -3.29 -7.42
CA THR A 265 -10.90 -4.10 -8.64
C THR A 265 -10.65 -5.60 -8.37
N LEU A 266 -9.73 -5.90 -7.45
CA LEU A 266 -9.39 -7.27 -7.07
C LEU A 266 -10.42 -7.92 -6.14
N ILE A 267 -11.06 -7.14 -5.27
CA ILE A 267 -11.96 -7.62 -4.22
C ILE A 267 -13.41 -7.35 -4.63
N VAL A 268 -14.02 -8.32 -5.31
CA VAL A 268 -15.42 -8.23 -5.74
C VAL A 268 -16.32 -9.15 -4.89
N LYS A 269 -15.80 -10.29 -4.45
CA LYS A 269 -16.52 -11.29 -3.65
C LYS A 269 -15.63 -11.90 -2.57
N ASN A 270 -16.24 -12.62 -1.63
CA ASN A 270 -15.54 -13.24 -0.49
C ASN A 270 -14.38 -14.15 -0.92
N ASP A 271 -14.54 -14.90 -2.02
CA ASP A 271 -13.48 -15.80 -2.49
C ASP A 271 -12.21 -15.05 -2.96
N ASP A 272 -12.35 -13.78 -3.37
CA ASP A 272 -11.21 -12.92 -3.68
C ASP A 272 -10.44 -12.56 -2.41
N VAL A 273 -11.15 -12.24 -1.33
CA VAL A 273 -10.56 -11.99 -0.01
C VAL A 273 -9.81 -13.23 0.48
N LYS A 274 -10.43 -14.42 0.37
CA LYS A 274 -9.78 -15.69 0.72
C LYS A 274 -8.50 -15.94 -0.08
N GLU A 275 -8.49 -15.65 -1.38
CA GLU A 275 -7.28 -15.80 -2.19
C GLU A 275 -6.17 -14.82 -1.74
N LEU A 276 -6.51 -13.56 -1.48
CA LEU A 276 -5.56 -12.56 -0.99
C LEU A 276 -4.99 -12.94 0.39
N THR A 277 -5.83 -13.43 1.30
CA THR A 277 -5.42 -13.91 2.63
C THR A 277 -4.57 -15.17 2.53
N LYS A 278 -4.94 -16.13 1.68
CA LYS A 278 -4.13 -17.34 1.44
C LYS A 278 -2.72 -17.03 0.92
N LYS A 279 -2.57 -15.94 0.17
CA LYS A 279 -1.29 -15.47 -0.37
C LYS A 279 -0.52 -14.53 0.56
N ASN A 280 -1.02 -14.27 1.78
CA ASN A 280 -0.49 -13.28 2.73
C ASN A 280 -0.34 -11.88 2.13
N ILE A 281 -1.20 -11.53 1.17
CA ILE A 281 -1.31 -10.17 0.62
C ILE A 281 -2.23 -9.34 1.51
N MET A 282 -3.21 -9.97 2.15
CA MET A 282 -4.12 -9.31 3.08
C MET A 282 -4.23 -10.08 4.40
N ILE A 283 -4.08 -9.37 5.50
CA ILE A 283 -4.39 -9.84 6.85
C ILE A 283 -5.54 -8.96 7.33
N HIS A 284 -6.61 -9.52 7.88
CA HIS A 284 -7.73 -8.69 8.33
C HIS A 284 -8.31 -9.12 9.67
N SER A 285 -8.82 -8.14 10.43
CA SER A 285 -9.43 -8.32 11.75
C SER A 285 -10.92 -7.96 11.79
N LEU A 286 -11.57 -7.87 10.62
CA LEU A 286 -13.00 -7.51 10.51
C LEU A 286 -13.94 -8.70 10.82
N GLY A 287 -13.40 -9.85 11.21
CA GLY A 287 -14.16 -11.04 11.60
C GLY A 287 -14.67 -11.87 10.41
N HIS A 288 -15.25 -11.23 9.39
CA HIS A 288 -15.81 -11.89 8.21
C HIS A 288 -15.33 -11.27 6.90
N ASP A 289 -15.13 -12.11 5.87
CA ASP A 289 -14.64 -11.67 4.56
C ASP A 289 -15.62 -10.70 3.88
N GLU A 290 -16.94 -10.84 4.13
CA GLU A 290 -17.98 -9.94 3.62
C GLU A 290 -17.74 -8.49 4.07
N GLN A 291 -17.22 -8.29 5.27
CA GLN A 291 -16.96 -6.94 5.80
C GLN A 291 -15.80 -6.27 5.05
N VAL A 292 -14.82 -7.03 4.60
CA VAL A 292 -13.72 -6.52 3.76
C VAL A 292 -14.25 -6.08 2.40
N VAL A 293 -15.08 -6.93 1.76
CA VAL A 293 -15.72 -6.61 0.48
C VAL A 293 -16.54 -5.33 0.61
N LYS A 294 -17.43 -5.28 1.61
CA LYS A 294 -18.26 -4.10 1.89
C LYS A 294 -17.42 -2.85 2.15
N MET A 295 -16.35 -2.95 2.94
CA MET A 295 -15.47 -1.83 3.22
C MET A 295 -14.87 -1.22 1.95
N TYR A 296 -14.29 -2.05 1.06
CA TYR A 296 -13.71 -1.56 -0.19
C TYR A 296 -14.78 -1.06 -1.17
N ASP A 297 -15.95 -1.66 -1.19
CA ASP A 297 -17.08 -1.21 -2.02
C ASP A 297 -17.61 0.18 -1.59
N GLU A 298 -17.65 0.46 -0.29
CA GLU A 298 -18.11 1.75 0.23
C GLU A 298 -17.07 2.89 0.11
N ILE A 299 -15.80 2.59 -0.18
CA ILE A 299 -14.79 3.64 -0.39
C ILE A 299 -14.97 4.22 -1.78
N ASP A 300 -15.29 5.51 -1.83
CA ASP A 300 -15.29 6.30 -3.05
C ASP A 300 -13.89 6.83 -3.36
N VAL A 301 -13.51 6.77 -4.63
CA VAL A 301 -12.19 7.17 -5.13
C VAL A 301 -12.38 8.12 -6.30
N PRO A 302 -12.66 9.41 -6.03
CA PRO A 302 -13.10 10.37 -7.04
C PRO A 302 -11.99 10.75 -8.03
N ALA A 303 -10.73 10.68 -7.61
CA ALA A 303 -9.56 10.90 -8.46
C ALA A 303 -8.58 9.73 -8.35
N VAL A 304 -8.02 9.33 -9.48
CA VAL A 304 -6.99 8.28 -9.58
C VAL A 304 -5.93 8.79 -10.53
N ASN A 305 -4.68 8.36 -10.37
CA ASN A 305 -3.69 8.53 -11.43
C ASN A 305 -4.09 7.66 -12.64
N LEU A 306 -4.93 8.21 -13.52
CA LEU A 306 -5.53 7.50 -14.65
C LEU A 306 -4.47 6.96 -15.60
N TYR A 307 -3.34 7.66 -15.74
CA TYR A 307 -2.23 7.20 -16.55
C TYR A 307 -1.67 5.89 -15.99
N MET A 308 -1.28 5.88 -14.72
CA MET A 308 -0.74 4.73 -14.03
C MET A 308 -1.71 3.55 -13.99
N PHE A 309 -2.97 3.79 -13.64
CA PHE A 309 -3.99 2.75 -13.63
C PHE A 309 -4.23 2.18 -15.04
N SER A 310 -4.31 3.04 -16.06
CA SER A 310 -4.51 2.60 -17.45
C SER A 310 -3.34 1.78 -17.98
N GLN A 311 -2.09 2.16 -17.67
CA GLN A 311 -0.91 1.38 -18.03
C GLN A 311 -0.92 0.02 -17.37
N PHE A 312 -1.19 -0.02 -16.07
CA PHE A 312 -1.24 -1.25 -15.30
C PHE A 312 -2.29 -2.22 -15.88
N ARG A 313 -3.48 -1.70 -16.18
CA ARG A 313 -4.54 -2.47 -16.84
C ARG A 313 -4.17 -2.92 -18.25
N GLN A 314 -3.53 -2.08 -19.05
CA GLN A 314 -3.10 -2.44 -20.40
C GLN A 314 -2.11 -3.61 -20.39
N VAL A 315 -1.20 -3.63 -19.41
CA VAL A 315 -0.25 -4.74 -19.25
C VAL A 315 -0.99 -6.04 -18.91
N ILE A 316 -1.93 -6.02 -17.97
CA ILE A 316 -2.75 -7.19 -17.64
C ILE A 316 -3.54 -7.66 -18.85
N ASN A 317 -4.26 -6.76 -19.53
CA ASN A 317 -5.06 -7.11 -20.70
C ASN A 317 -4.21 -7.66 -21.85
N SER A 318 -3.01 -7.11 -22.07
CA SER A 318 -2.09 -7.63 -23.11
C SER A 318 -1.62 -9.06 -22.83
N HIS A 319 -1.59 -9.47 -21.56
CA HIS A 319 -1.34 -10.86 -21.18
C HIS A 319 -2.55 -11.73 -21.50
N LEU A 320 -3.76 -11.24 -21.19
CA LEU A 320 -5.02 -11.96 -21.38
C LEU A 320 -5.41 -12.11 -22.86
N ASP A 321 -5.17 -11.10 -23.68
CA ASP A 321 -5.50 -11.09 -25.11
C ASP A 321 -4.57 -11.99 -25.94
N ASN A 322 -3.44 -12.43 -25.37
CA ASN A 322 -2.48 -13.27 -26.08
C ASN A 322 -2.91 -14.74 -26.08
N LYS A 323 -3.62 -15.15 -27.15
CA LYS A 323 -4.13 -16.51 -27.35
C LYS A 323 -3.10 -17.61 -27.11
N TYR A 324 -1.83 -17.41 -27.47
CA TYR A 324 -0.78 -18.40 -27.22
C TYR A 324 -0.56 -18.63 -25.72
N LYS A 325 -0.58 -17.57 -24.91
CA LYS A 325 -0.38 -17.68 -23.45
C LYS A 325 -1.57 -18.36 -22.79
N THR A 326 -2.79 -18.07 -23.25
CA THR A 326 -4.01 -18.73 -22.79
C THR A 326 -3.96 -20.23 -23.09
N TRP A 327 -3.64 -20.61 -24.34
CA TRP A 327 -3.51 -22.01 -24.75
C TRP A 327 -2.39 -22.73 -24.00
N ALA A 328 -1.23 -22.07 -23.83
CA ALA A 328 -0.11 -22.64 -23.10
C ALA A 328 -0.44 -22.83 -21.60
N GLY A 329 -1.20 -21.91 -21.00
CA GLY A 329 -1.76 -22.07 -19.66
C GLY A 329 -2.65 -23.32 -19.59
N GLU A 330 -3.72 -23.38 -20.40
CA GLU A 330 -4.65 -24.52 -20.46
C GLU A 330 -3.94 -25.86 -20.66
N LEU A 331 -2.95 -25.93 -21.55
CA LEU A 331 -2.16 -27.14 -21.78
C LEU A 331 -1.41 -27.56 -20.51
N ILE A 332 -0.87 -26.61 -19.75
CA ILE A 332 -0.19 -26.89 -18.47
C ILE A 332 -1.16 -27.45 -17.44
N THR A 333 -2.38 -26.91 -17.23
CA THR A 333 -3.31 -27.52 -16.25
C THR A 333 -3.73 -28.90 -16.70
N ASP A 334 -4.14 -29.00 -17.96
CA ASP A 334 -4.91 -30.14 -18.40
C ASP A 334 -4.02 -31.36 -18.54
N TYR A 335 -2.79 -31.17 -19.01
CA TYR A 335 -1.85 -32.27 -19.22
C TYR A 335 -0.82 -32.41 -18.09
N PHE A 336 -0.28 -31.32 -17.55
CA PHE A 336 0.75 -31.40 -16.49
C PHE A 336 0.16 -31.44 -15.07
N GLY A 337 -1.14 -31.20 -14.90
CA GLY A 337 -1.82 -31.36 -13.60
C GLY A 337 -2.11 -32.81 -13.20
N SER A 338 -2.00 -33.77 -14.13
CA SER A 338 -2.21 -35.20 -13.88
C SER A 338 -1.03 -36.01 -14.42
N PRO A 339 -0.33 -36.80 -13.58
CA PRO A 339 0.80 -37.63 -14.02
C PRO A 339 0.46 -38.53 -15.22
N TRP A 340 -0.78 -39.05 -15.27
CA TRP A 340 -1.25 -39.92 -16.35
C TRP A 340 -1.45 -39.18 -17.67
N LYS A 341 -2.01 -37.97 -17.63
CA LYS A 341 -2.18 -37.15 -18.84
C LYS A 341 -0.83 -36.64 -19.36
N MET A 342 0.11 -36.33 -18.46
CA MET A 342 1.49 -35.98 -18.82
C MET A 342 2.19 -37.14 -19.51
N LEU A 343 2.07 -38.36 -18.95
CA LEU A 343 2.66 -39.55 -19.56
C LEU A 343 2.07 -39.81 -20.95
N GLY A 344 0.74 -39.72 -21.08
CA GLY A 344 0.06 -39.85 -22.38
C GLY A 344 0.54 -38.83 -23.42
N LEU A 345 0.73 -37.56 -23.01
CA LEU A 345 1.28 -36.51 -23.87
C LEU A 345 2.71 -36.84 -24.33
N LEU A 346 3.57 -37.29 -23.41
CA LEU A 346 4.95 -37.69 -23.73
C LEU A 346 5.00 -38.89 -24.67
N THR A 347 4.14 -39.90 -24.46
CA THR A 347 4.03 -41.05 -25.35
C THR A 347 3.58 -40.64 -26.76
N ALA A 348 2.55 -39.79 -26.86
CA ALA A 348 2.09 -39.29 -28.16
C ALA A 348 3.16 -38.46 -28.88
N ALA A 349 3.89 -37.60 -28.15
CA ALA A 349 5.00 -36.83 -28.70
C ALA A 349 6.16 -37.73 -29.20
N ALA A 350 6.50 -38.78 -28.45
CA ALA A 350 7.50 -39.75 -28.86
C ALA A 350 7.08 -40.51 -30.13
N ILE A 351 5.82 -40.92 -30.24
CA ILE A 351 5.27 -41.58 -31.44
C ILE A 351 5.32 -40.63 -32.64
N LEU A 352 4.94 -39.36 -32.48
CA LEU A 352 5.02 -38.37 -33.56
C LEU A 352 6.47 -38.14 -34.01
N PHE A 353 7.39 -38.05 -33.08
CA PHE A 353 8.81 -37.86 -33.36
C PHE A 353 9.40 -39.06 -34.11
N THR A 354 9.11 -40.30 -33.67
CA THR A 354 9.56 -41.51 -34.38
C THR A 354 8.91 -41.62 -35.76
N THR A 355 7.63 -41.28 -35.90
CA THR A 355 6.93 -41.23 -37.19
C THR A 355 7.60 -40.23 -38.14
N PHE A 356 7.90 -39.03 -37.66
CA PHE A 356 8.60 -38.01 -38.45
C PHE A 356 9.98 -38.49 -38.91
N LEU A 357 10.77 -39.09 -38.02
CA LEU A 357 12.07 -39.66 -38.38
C LEU A 357 11.92 -40.76 -39.43
N GLN A 358 10.94 -41.65 -39.26
CA GLN A 358 10.66 -42.74 -40.21
C GLN A 358 10.30 -42.18 -41.59
N THR A 359 9.44 -41.17 -41.67
CA THR A 359 9.09 -40.50 -42.93
C THR A 359 10.28 -39.76 -43.54
N TYR A 360 11.09 -39.07 -42.73
CA TYR A 360 12.27 -38.33 -43.22
C TYR A 360 13.34 -39.27 -43.79
N PHE A 361 13.69 -40.34 -43.06
CA PHE A 361 14.66 -41.32 -43.54
C PHE A 361 14.12 -42.16 -44.71
N GLY A 362 12.81 -42.46 -44.72
CA GLY A 362 12.15 -43.14 -45.84
C GLY A 362 12.08 -42.29 -47.12
N ALA A 363 11.82 -40.99 -47.00
CA ALA A 363 11.80 -40.06 -48.13
C ALA A 363 13.20 -39.74 -48.67
N LYS A 364 14.24 -39.79 -47.83
CA LYS A 364 15.64 -39.57 -48.24
C LYS A 364 16.25 -40.76 -49.02
N GLN A 365 15.56 -41.90 -49.09
CA GLN A 365 16.03 -43.11 -49.81
C GLN A 365 15.68 -43.15 -51.31
N LEU A 366 15.29 -42.04 -51.94
CA LEU A 366 15.24 -41.92 -53.41
C LEU A 366 15.99 -40.63 -53.81
N PRO A 367 17.13 -40.75 -54.53
CA PRO A 367 17.09 -41.13 -55.95
C PRO A 367 18.03 -42.27 -56.37
N ASP A 368 17.47 -43.07 -57.28
CA ASP A 368 17.99 -43.92 -58.37
C ASP A 368 19.33 -44.67 -58.31
N ARG A 369 19.18 -45.96 -58.69
CA ARG A 369 20.10 -46.90 -59.34
C ARG A 369 21.37 -46.34 -59.96
#